data_AF-A0A1C5N083-F1
#
_entry.id   AF-A0A1C5N083-F1
#
_cell.length_a   1.000
_cell.length_b   1.000
_cell.length_c   1.000
_cell.angle_alpha   90.00
_cell.angle_beta   90.00
_cell.angle_gamma   90.00
#
_symmetry.space_group_name_H-M   'P 1'
#
loop_
_entity.id
_entity.type
_entity.pdbx_description
1 polymer ?
#
loop_
_entity_poly.entity_id
_entity_poly.type
_entity_poly.pdbx_seq_one_letter_code
_entity_poly.pdbx_strand_id
1 'polypeptide(L)'
;MIKTYSELITFDRYIDRFKYLQLNGYVGKETFGFDRYINQALYHSAEWMRFRDKVIIRDCGCDLATIGYEIYGPITIHHINPISRDDIINRNPCVFDLENVVCTTNDTHNAIHYGDESLLICTPKVRTKNDTCPWK
;
A
#
# COMPACT_ATOMS: atom_id res chain seq x y z
N MET A 1 -16.35 9.30 4.75
CA MET A 1 -16.64 8.46 3.56
C MET A 1 -15.75 7.24 3.66
N ILE A 2 -16.29 6.04 3.49
CA ILE A 2 -15.51 4.80 3.51
C ILE A 2 -14.88 4.66 2.13
N LYS A 3 -13.56 4.52 2.07
CA LYS A 3 -12.83 4.35 0.81
C LYS A 3 -12.90 2.89 0.36
N THR A 4 -12.88 2.60 -0.94
CA THR A 4 -12.97 1.23 -1.47
C THR A 4 -11.99 0.98 -2.60
N TYR A 5 -11.64 -0.29 -2.81
CA TYR A 5 -10.83 -0.71 -3.95
C TYR A 5 -11.53 -0.40 -5.28
N SER A 6 -12.83 -0.67 -5.39
CA SER A 6 -13.58 -0.39 -6.61
C SER A 6 -13.55 1.09 -6.99
N GLU A 7 -13.62 2.00 -6.02
CA GLU A 7 -13.46 3.44 -6.27
C GLU A 7 -12.00 3.78 -6.62
N LEU A 8 -11.02 3.21 -5.91
CA LEU A 8 -9.58 3.43 -6.17
C LEU A 8 -9.21 3.13 -7.63
N ILE A 9 -9.71 2.03 -8.21
CA ILE A 9 -9.35 1.64 -9.58
C ILE A 9 -10.01 2.50 -10.66
N THR A 10 -11.00 3.35 -10.31
CA THR A 10 -11.58 4.31 -11.26
C THR A 10 -10.62 5.42 -11.65
N PHE A 11 -9.57 5.65 -10.85
CA PHE A 11 -8.51 6.60 -11.18
C PHE A 11 -7.49 5.96 -12.12
N ASP A 12 -7.28 6.56 -13.29
CA ASP A 12 -6.33 6.03 -14.29
C ASP A 12 -4.87 6.25 -13.88
N ARG A 13 -4.59 7.37 -13.23
CA ARG A 13 -3.22 7.79 -12.94
C ARG A 13 -2.79 7.28 -11.58
N TYR A 14 -1.58 6.73 -11.53
CA TYR A 14 -0.93 6.29 -10.30
C TYR A 14 -0.99 7.34 -9.17
N ILE A 15 -0.72 8.60 -9.52
CA ILE A 15 -0.71 9.70 -8.55
C ILE A 15 -2.09 10.00 -7.96
N ASP A 16 -3.15 9.82 -8.74
CA ASP A 16 -4.51 10.09 -8.28
C ASP A 16 -4.98 8.97 -7.34
N ARG A 17 -4.58 7.72 -7.60
CA ARG A 17 -4.74 6.59 -6.66
C ARG A 17 -4.01 6.83 -5.35
N PHE A 18 -2.77 7.32 -5.42
CA PHE A 18 -2.01 7.69 -4.23
C PHE A 18 -2.73 8.77 -3.42
N LYS A 19 -3.13 9.88 -4.07
CA LYS A 19 -3.84 10.99 -3.42
C LYS A 19 -5.17 10.56 -2.82
N TYR A 20 -5.86 9.63 -3.46
CA TYR A 20 -7.07 9.04 -2.91
C TYR A 20 -6.80 8.30 -1.60
N LEU A 21 -5.68 7.59 -1.46
CA LEU A 21 -5.32 6.86 -0.23
C LEU A 21 -4.65 7.74 0.82
N GLN A 22 -3.90 8.76 0.41
CA GLN A 22 -3.09 9.61 1.27
C GLN A 22 -3.90 10.10 2.47
N LEU A 23 -3.37 9.84 3.67
CA LEU A 23 -3.95 10.32 4.90
C LEU A 23 -3.38 11.71 5.17
N ASN A 24 -4.16 12.77 4.91
CA ASN A 24 -3.79 14.14 5.30
C ASN A 24 -3.80 14.37 6.84
N GLY A 25 -3.63 13.30 7.61
CA GLY A 25 -3.76 13.27 9.07
C GLY A 25 -2.44 13.50 9.78
N TYR A 26 -2.51 14.20 10.92
CA TYR A 26 -1.40 14.47 11.81
C TYR A 26 -0.63 13.20 12.19
N VAL A 27 0.70 13.25 12.04
CA VAL A 27 1.64 12.27 12.58
C VAL A 27 1.35 12.09 14.07
N GLY A 28 1.00 10.87 14.49
CA GLY A 28 0.84 10.54 15.92
C GLY A 28 -0.55 10.06 16.37
N LYS A 29 -1.53 9.86 15.47
CA LYS A 29 -2.68 9.01 15.82
C LYS A 29 -2.26 7.55 15.68
N GLU A 30 -2.28 6.82 16.79
CA GLU A 30 -1.83 5.43 16.94
C GLU A 30 -2.55 4.46 15.98
N THR A 31 -2.14 4.44 14.71
CA THR A 31 -2.54 3.40 13.76
C THR A 31 -1.42 2.36 13.72
N PHE A 32 -1.57 1.34 14.57
CA PHE A 32 -0.83 0.08 14.51
C PHE A 32 0.68 0.13 14.79
N GLY A 33 1.05 0.46 16.04
CA GLY A 33 2.44 0.40 16.52
C GLY A 33 2.76 -0.63 17.60
N PHE A 34 1.79 -1.07 18.42
CA PHE A 34 2.14 -1.63 19.74
C PHE A 34 2.11 -3.15 19.86
N ASP A 35 1.29 -3.88 19.10
CA ASP A 35 1.17 -5.34 19.25
C ASP A 35 1.83 -6.11 18.10
N ARG A 36 3.17 -6.04 18.04
CA ARG A 36 3.99 -6.78 17.07
C ARG A 36 3.65 -8.28 17.02
N TYR A 37 3.24 -8.86 18.14
CA TYR A 37 2.86 -10.27 18.22
C TYR A 37 1.56 -10.59 17.46
N ILE A 38 0.59 -9.67 17.43
CA ILE A 38 -0.70 -9.85 16.73
C ILE A 38 -0.47 -9.81 15.22
N ASN A 39 0.32 -8.85 14.75
CA ASN A 39 0.71 -8.75 13.34
C ASN A 39 1.44 -10.01 12.90
N GLN A 40 2.37 -10.52 13.73
CA GLN A 40 3.07 -11.77 13.45
C GLN A 40 2.09 -12.94 13.34
N ALA A 41 1.14 -13.08 14.26
CA ALA A 41 0.17 -14.18 14.23
C ALA A 41 -0.73 -14.11 12.99
N LEU A 42 -1.23 -12.93 12.63
CA LEU A 42 -2.06 -12.73 11.44
C LEU A 42 -1.27 -13.02 10.16
N TYR A 43 -0.10 -12.40 9.99
CA TYR A 43 0.64 -12.45 8.73
C TYR A 43 1.26 -13.82 8.43
N HIS A 44 1.44 -14.68 9.43
CA HIS A 44 1.89 -16.07 9.25
C HIS A 44 0.72 -17.07 9.21
N SER A 45 -0.53 -16.61 9.33
CA SER A 45 -1.68 -17.50 9.22
C SER A 45 -1.89 -17.96 7.78
N ALA A 46 -2.28 -19.23 7.59
CA ALA A 46 -2.56 -19.77 6.26
C ALA A 46 -3.72 -19.05 5.56
N GLU A 47 -4.65 -18.48 6.32
CA GLU A 47 -5.76 -17.68 5.80
C GLU A 47 -5.28 -16.36 5.23
N TRP A 48 -4.41 -15.64 5.95
CA TRP A 48 -3.80 -14.42 5.45
C TRP A 48 -2.95 -14.68 4.21
N MET A 49 -2.15 -15.76 4.18
CA MET A 49 -1.35 -16.11 3.01
C MET A 49 -2.23 -16.33 1.77
N ARG A 50 -3.32 -17.10 1.90
CA ARG A 50 -4.28 -17.32 0.80
C ARG A 50 -4.97 -16.02 0.37
N PHE A 51 -5.32 -15.17 1.34
CA PHE A 51 -5.91 -13.87 1.05
C PHE A 51 -4.94 -12.96 0.29
N ARG A 52 -3.69 -12.87 0.77
CA ARG A 52 -2.60 -12.14 0.13
C ARG A 52 -2.39 -12.57 -1.31
N ASP A 53 -2.41 -13.88 -1.60
CA ASP A 53 -2.26 -14.38 -2.97
C ASP A 53 -3.40 -13.89 -3.88
N LYS A 54 -4.65 -13.88 -3.40
CA LYS A 54 -5.80 -13.34 -4.16
C LYS A 54 -5.62 -11.87 -4.48
N VAL A 55 -5.12 -11.08 -3.53
CA VAL A 55 -4.88 -9.64 -3.71
C VAL A 55 -3.79 -9.40 -4.76
N ILE A 56 -2.67 -10.13 -4.66
CA ILE A 56 -1.55 -10.01 -5.62
C ILE A 56 -2.00 -10.38 -7.04
N ILE A 57 -2.78 -11.46 -7.18
CA ILE A 57 -3.30 -11.88 -8.48
C ILE A 57 -4.25 -10.82 -9.06
N ARG A 58 -5.16 -10.28 -8.25
CA ARG A 58 -6.10 -9.22 -8.66
C ARG A 58 -5.37 -7.97 -9.12
N ASP A 59 -4.34 -7.55 -8.38
CA ASP A 59 -3.59 -6.32 -8.65
C ASP A 59 -2.47 -6.51 -9.67
N CYS A 60 -2.34 -7.70 -10.28
CA CYS A 60 -1.26 -8.07 -11.19
C CYS A 60 0.15 -7.83 -10.60
N GLY A 61 0.30 -7.93 -9.29
CA GLY A 61 1.55 -7.60 -8.58
C GLY A 61 2.01 -6.15 -8.78
N CYS A 62 1.10 -5.24 -9.15
CA CYS A 62 1.39 -3.85 -9.43
C CYS A 62 1.10 -2.95 -8.22
N ASP A 63 1.91 -1.92 -8.05
CA ASP A 63 1.76 -0.92 -7.02
C ASP A 63 0.49 -0.10 -7.24
N LEU A 64 -0.35 0.00 -6.21
CA LEU A 64 -1.68 0.60 -6.27
C LEU A 64 -2.56 0.00 -7.39
N ALA A 65 -2.35 -1.27 -7.73
CA ALA A 65 -2.99 -1.96 -8.86
C ALA A 65 -2.81 -1.25 -10.21
N THR A 66 -1.73 -0.47 -10.38
CA THR A 66 -1.52 0.37 -11.57
C THR A 66 -0.61 -0.34 -12.57
N ILE A 67 -1.15 -0.66 -13.75
CA ILE A 67 -0.39 -1.33 -14.82
C ILE A 67 0.86 -0.52 -15.19
N GLY A 68 2.01 -1.18 -15.34
CA GLY A 68 3.30 -0.53 -15.62
C GLY A 68 4.05 -0.06 -14.36
N TYR A 69 3.51 -0.35 -13.16
CA TYR A 69 4.17 -0.13 -11.88
C TYR A 69 4.36 -1.47 -11.14
N GLU A 70 4.96 -2.45 -11.81
CA GLU A 70 5.19 -3.79 -11.25
C GLU A 70 6.10 -3.74 -10.02
N ILE A 71 5.72 -4.48 -8.97
CA ILE A 71 6.53 -4.61 -7.76
C ILE A 71 7.48 -5.79 -7.93
N TYR A 72 8.76 -5.49 -8.17
CA TYR A 72 9.82 -6.52 -8.28
C TYR A 72 10.38 -6.97 -6.92
N GLY A 73 9.97 -6.31 -5.83
CA GLY A 73 10.42 -6.58 -4.47
C GLY A 73 9.32 -7.16 -3.57
N PRO A 74 9.49 -7.05 -2.23
CA PRO A 74 8.45 -7.44 -1.29
C PRO A 74 7.16 -6.64 -1.52
N ILE A 75 6.04 -7.35 -1.67
CA ILE A 75 4.70 -6.75 -1.76
C ILE A 75 4.10 -6.66 -0.37
N THR A 76 3.74 -5.43 0.02
CA THR A 76 2.92 -5.12 1.18
C THR A 76 1.46 -5.09 0.76
N ILE A 77 0.58 -5.66 1.59
CA ILE A 77 -0.87 -5.51 1.41
C ILE A 77 -1.30 -4.36 2.33
N HIS A 78 -1.68 -3.23 1.74
CA HIS A 78 -2.11 -2.05 2.49
C HIS A 78 -3.63 -2.09 2.66
N HIS A 79 -4.11 -1.95 3.90
CA HIS A 79 -5.53 -1.75 4.18
C HIS A 79 -5.94 -0.30 3.89
N ILE A 80 -6.87 -0.12 2.96
CA ILE A 80 -7.38 1.19 2.48
C ILE A 80 -8.01 1.97 3.64
N ASN A 81 -8.84 1.29 4.44
CA ASN A 81 -9.34 1.80 5.70
C ASN A 81 -8.61 1.08 6.84
N PRO A 82 -8.11 1.81 7.86
CA PRO A 82 -7.42 1.21 8.99
C PRO A 82 -8.29 0.14 9.67
N ILE A 83 -7.69 -1.03 9.92
CA ILE A 83 -8.25 -2.05 10.81
C ILE A 83 -7.78 -1.79 12.24
N SER A 84 -8.55 -2.24 13.23
CA SER A 84 -8.25 -2.17 14.66
C SER A 84 -7.68 -3.50 15.17
N ARG A 85 -7.14 -3.49 16.39
CA ARG A 85 -6.71 -4.71 17.10
C ARG A 85 -7.87 -5.69 17.27
N ASP A 86 -9.03 -5.17 17.64
CA ASP A 86 -10.23 -5.97 17.87
C ASP A 86 -10.74 -6.60 16.58
N ASP A 87 -10.53 -5.95 15.43
CA ASP A 87 -10.84 -6.55 14.13
C ASP A 87 -10.01 -7.81 13.88
N ILE A 88 -8.72 -7.80 14.23
CA ILE A 88 -7.85 -8.96 14.04
C ILE A 88 -8.21 -10.07 15.02
N ILE A 89 -8.40 -9.75 16.31
CA ILE A 89 -8.72 -10.72 17.36
C ILE A 89 -10.05 -11.40 17.07
N ASN A 90 -11.07 -10.62 16.69
CA ASN A 90 -12.41 -11.14 16.40
C ASN A 90 -12.58 -11.63 14.96
N ARG A 91 -11.51 -11.58 14.15
CA ARG A 91 -11.53 -11.95 12.72
C ARG A 91 -12.65 -11.24 11.96
N ASN A 92 -12.79 -9.94 12.18
CA ASN A 92 -13.81 -9.16 11.49
C ASN A 92 -13.58 -9.22 9.97
N PRO A 93 -14.67 -9.27 9.17
CA PRO A 93 -14.56 -9.42 7.71
C PRO A 93 -13.67 -8.38 7.02
N CYS A 94 -13.59 -7.17 7.58
CA CYS A 94 -12.76 -6.07 7.04
C CYS A 94 -11.25 -6.38 6.98
N VAL A 95 -10.77 -7.38 7.74
CA VAL A 95 -9.37 -7.84 7.71
C VAL A 95 -9.06 -8.56 6.41
N PHE A 96 -10.03 -9.32 5.88
CA PHE A 96 -9.93 -10.16 4.69
C PHE A 96 -10.87 -9.68 3.56
N ASP A 97 -11.18 -8.38 3.55
CA ASP A 97 -12.04 -7.77 2.55
C ASP A 97 -11.19 -7.29 1.36
N LEU A 98 -11.46 -7.81 0.17
CA LEU A 98 -10.80 -7.37 -1.06
C LEU A 98 -11.10 -5.90 -1.35
N GLU A 99 -12.28 -5.38 -0.97
CA GLU A 99 -12.61 -3.97 -1.16
C GLU A 99 -11.86 -3.04 -0.21
N ASN A 100 -11.18 -3.59 0.79
CA ASN A 100 -10.44 -2.83 1.78
C ASN A 100 -8.91 -2.97 1.67
N VAL A 101 -8.37 -3.56 0.59
CA VAL A 101 -6.92 -3.76 0.46
C VAL A 101 -6.40 -3.50 -0.95
N VAL A 102 -5.13 -3.14 -1.06
CA VAL A 102 -4.39 -3.01 -2.32
C VAL A 102 -2.91 -3.37 -2.16
N CYS A 103 -2.29 -3.89 -3.20
CA CYS A 103 -0.85 -4.09 -3.26
C CYS A 103 -0.10 -2.75 -3.24
N THR A 104 0.92 -2.67 -2.39
CA THR A 104 1.84 -1.54 -2.36
C THR A 104 3.29 -1.99 -2.25
N THR A 105 4.20 -1.16 -2.75
CA THR A 105 5.59 -1.21 -2.26
C THR A 105 5.67 -0.74 -0.80
N ASN A 106 6.79 -1.02 -0.13
CA ASN A 106 7.04 -0.46 1.20
C ASN A 106 7.12 1.08 1.17
N ASP A 107 7.72 1.65 0.13
CA ASP A 107 7.88 3.10 0.01
C ASP A 107 6.53 3.78 -0.21
N THR A 108 5.70 3.24 -1.09
CA THR A 108 4.32 3.72 -1.33
C THR A 108 3.46 3.60 -0.06
N HIS A 109 3.56 2.48 0.66
CA HIS A 109 2.89 2.32 1.96
C HIS A 109 3.28 3.41 2.95
N ASN A 110 4.58 3.68 3.09
CA ASN A 110 5.08 4.71 3.99
C ASN A 110 4.68 6.11 3.52
N ALA A 111 4.68 6.37 2.22
CA ALA A 111 4.24 7.64 1.65
C ALA A 111 2.77 7.92 1.96
N ILE A 112 1.90 6.91 1.92
CA ILE A 112 0.47 7.05 2.26
C ILE A 112 0.28 7.49 3.72
N HIS A 113 1.10 6.96 4.63
CA HIS A 113 0.98 7.21 6.07
C HIS A 113 1.74 8.44 6.57
N TYR A 114 2.92 8.72 6.02
CA TYR A 114 3.90 9.62 6.65
C TYR A 114 4.53 10.63 5.70
N GLY A 115 4.14 10.64 4.42
CA GLY A 115 4.83 11.47 3.43
C GLY A 115 3.94 11.96 2.31
N ASP A 116 4.58 12.18 1.17
CA ASP A 116 3.98 12.76 -0.02
C ASP A 116 4.47 12.06 -1.29
N GLU A 117 4.08 12.61 -2.43
CA GLU A 117 4.40 12.09 -3.75
C GLU A 117 5.92 12.02 -4.04
N SER A 118 6.78 12.67 -3.26
CA SER A 118 8.23 12.61 -3.43
C SER A 118 8.84 11.26 -3.07
N LEU A 119 8.15 10.45 -2.25
CA LEU A 119 8.56 9.10 -1.85
C LEU A 119 8.09 8.02 -2.83
N LEU A 120 7.26 8.39 -3.81
CA LEU A 120 6.77 7.46 -4.81
C LEU A 120 7.86 7.09 -5.81
N ILE A 121 7.76 5.89 -6.37
CA ILE A 121 8.60 5.45 -7.50
C ILE A 121 8.24 6.34 -8.70
N CYS A 122 8.92 7.49 -8.79
CA CYS A 122 8.86 8.32 -9.96
C CYS A 122 9.57 7.58 -11.09
N THR A 123 8.96 7.59 -12.27
CA THR A 123 9.57 7.19 -13.54
C THR A 123 11.05 7.57 -13.60
N PRO A 124 11.93 6.76 -14.21
CA PRO A 124 13.35 7.04 -14.25
C PRO A 124 13.60 8.50 -14.62
N LYS A 125 14.38 9.21 -13.79
CA LYS A 125 14.64 10.64 -13.97
C LYS A 125 15.09 10.87 -15.41
N VAL A 126 14.44 11.82 -16.10
CA VAL A 126 14.82 12.24 -17.44
C VAL A 126 16.31 12.60 -17.40
N ARG A 127 17.10 11.83 -18.14
CA ARG A 127 18.56 11.96 -18.15
C ARG A 127 18.92 13.26 -18.85
N THR A 128 19.74 14.08 -18.21
CA THR A 128 20.29 15.31 -18.81
C THR A 128 21.78 15.15 -19.08
N LYS A 129 22.33 15.95 -20.00
CA LYS A 129 23.74 15.85 -20.38
C LYS A 129 24.63 16.02 -19.14
N ASN A 130 25.45 15.00 -18.86
CA ASN A 130 26.39 14.89 -17.74
C ASN A 130 25.79 14.62 -16.34
N ASP A 131 24.54 14.17 -16.22
CA ASP A 131 23.87 13.91 -14.92
C ASP A 131 24.49 12.79 -14.04
N THR A 132 25.38 11.96 -14.58
CA THR A 132 26.21 10.99 -13.82
C THR A 132 27.70 11.23 -13.93
N CYS A 133 28.13 12.44 -14.34
CA CYS A 133 29.55 12.76 -14.48
C CYS A 133 30.06 13.37 -13.16
N PRO A 134 30.94 12.70 -12.39
CA PRO A 134 31.31 13.18 -11.05
C PRO A 134 32.35 14.32 -11.07
N TRP A 135 32.92 14.67 -12.23
CA TRP A 135 33.96 15.71 -12.36
C TRP A 135 33.92 16.42 -13.72
N LYS A 136 32.88 17.21 -13.99
CA LYS A 136 32.90 18.23 -15.05
C LYS A 136 32.61 19.60 -14.48
#